data_AF-A0A7R9AHX6-F1
#
_entry.id   AF-A0A7R9AHX6-F1
#
_cell.length_a   1.000
_cell.length_b   1.000
_cell.length_c   1.000
_cell.angle_alpha   90.00
_cell.angle_beta   90.00
_cell.angle_gamma   90.00
#
_symmetry.space_group_name_H-M   'P 1'
#
loop_
_entity.id
_entity.type
_entity.pdbx_description
1 polymer ?
#
loop_
_entity_poly.entity_id
_entity_poly.type
_entity_poly.pdbx_seq_one_letter_code
_entity_poly.pdbx_strand_id
1 'polypeptide(L)' 'MLSYNPLSEIPSVVITGLTNLEKFYCSGCNLGGTLPSGFLVFRSKALRLVSLWKNGIARLDPGAIVGT' A
#
# COMPACT_ATOMS: atom_id res chain seq x y z
N MET A 1 -10.33 -2.55 -3.43
CA MET A 1 -10.54 -1.77 -2.19
C MET A 1 -10.33 -2.72 -1.03
N LEU A 2 -9.42 -2.41 -0.11
CA LEU A 2 -9.09 -3.25 1.05
C LEU A 2 -9.45 -2.59 2.39
N SER A 3 -10.03 -1.40 2.37
CA SER A 3 -10.29 -0.60 3.57
C SER A 3 -11.10 -1.36 4.63
N TYR A 4 -10.76 -1.11 5.90
CA TYR A 4 -11.41 -1.67 7.09
C TYR A 4 -11.30 -3.19 7.22
N ASN A 5 -10.22 -3.78 6.70
CA ASN A 5 -9.82 -5.15 7.00
C ASN A 5 -8.61 -5.13 7.94
N PRO A 6 -8.53 -5.99 8.97
CA PRO A 6 -7.39 -6.04 9.88
C PRO A 6 -6.17 -6.65 9.17
N LEU A 7 -5.50 -5.85 8.36
CA LEU A 7 -4.32 -6.24 7.60
C LEU A 7 -3.08 -5.81 8.39
N SER A 8 -2.46 -6.75 9.10
CA SER A 8 -1.13 -6.52 9.68
C SER A 8 -0.04 -6.40 8.60
N GLU A 9 -0.30 -6.96 7.42
CA GLU A 9 0.56 -6.94 6.25
C GLU A 9 -0.27 -6.92 4.96
N ILE A 10 0.34 -6.43 3.88
CA ILE A 10 -0.25 -6.53 2.54
C ILE A 10 0.72 -7.34 1.69
N PRO A 11 0.32 -8.48 1.11
CA PRO A 11 1.21 -9.30 0.31
C PRO A 11 1.63 -8.52 -0.94
N SER A 12 2.89 -8.08 -0.99
CA SER A 12 3.42 -7.28 -2.10
C SER A 12 3.25 -7.98 -3.45
N VAL A 13 3.34 -9.32 -3.47
CA VAL A 13 3.13 -10.16 -4.67
C VAL A 13 1.74 -10.02 -5.29
N VAL A 14 0.71 -9.73 -4.51
CA VAL A 14 -0.65 -9.55 -5.05
C VAL A 14 -0.74 -8.20 -5.76
N ILE A 15 -0.15 -7.16 -5.20
CA ILE A 15 -0.23 -5.80 -5.73
C ILE A 15 0.61 -5.64 -6.99
N THR A 16 1.76 -6.31 -7.07
CA THR A 16 2.63 -6.26 -8.25
C THR A 16 1.96 -6.85 -9.50
N GLY A 17 1.02 -7.78 -9.35
CA GLY A 17 0.23 -8.33 -10.44
C GLY A 17 -0.87 -7.41 -10.98
N LEU A 18 -1.22 -6.34 -10.26
CA LEU A 18 -2.32 -5.43 -10.64
C LEU A 18 -1.82 -4.34 -11.61
N THR A 19 -1.43 -4.73 -12.82
CA THR A 19 -0.78 -3.85 -13.82
C THR A 19 -1.67 -2.72 -14.35
N ASN A 20 -3.00 -2.83 -14.23
CA ASN A 20 -3.96 -1.79 -14.64
C ASN A 20 -4.58 -1.03 -13.45
N LEU A 21 -4.02 -1.18 -12.24
CA LEU A 21 -4.57 -0.54 -11.05
C LEU A 21 -4.45 0.99 -11.10
N GLU A 22 -5.58 1.70 -11.14
CA GLU A 22 -5.58 3.16 -11.08
C GLU A 22 -5.58 3.71 -9.65
N LYS A 23 -6.32 3.06 -8.74
CA LYS A 23 -6.53 3.55 -7.39
C LYS A 23 -6.41 2.42 -6.38
N PHE A 24 -5.60 2.62 -5.35
CA PHE A 24 -5.45 1.72 -4.23
C PHE A 24 -5.98 2.37 -2.94
N TYR A 25 -6.94 1.70 -2.30
CA TYR A 25 -7.52 2.13 -1.03
C TYR A 25 -7.31 1.04 0.01
N CYS A 26 -6.57 1.37 1.06
CA CYS A 26 -6.28 0.51 2.21
C CYS A 26 -6.42 1.32 3.50
N SER A 27 -7.58 1.95 3.67
CA SER A 27 -7.84 2.83 4.80
C SER A 27 -8.36 2.05 6.00
N GLY A 28 -7.94 2.36 7.23
CA GLY A 28 -8.49 1.67 8.40
C GLY A 28 -8.06 0.22 8.52
N CYS A 29 -6.88 -0.14 8.01
CA CYS A 29 -6.44 -1.52 7.92
C CYS A 29 -5.49 -1.97 9.05
N ASN A 30 -5.30 -1.13 10.06
CA ASN A 30 -4.37 -1.39 11.16
C ASN A 30 -2.89 -1.47 10.73
N LEU A 31 -2.53 -0.90 9.57
CA LEU A 31 -1.12 -0.72 9.20
C LEU A 31 -0.49 0.24 10.20
N GLY A 32 0.69 -0.07 10.74
CA GLY A 32 1.27 0.78 11.77
C GLY A 32 2.77 0.65 11.94
N GLY A 33 3.31 1.50 12.81
CA GLY A 33 4.75 1.57 13.06
C GLY A 33 5.51 2.14 11.85
N THR A 34 6.60 1.49 11.49
CA THR A 34 7.42 1.83 10.30
C THR A 34 7.02 0.93 9.14
N LEU A 35 6.63 1.51 8.00
CA LEU A 35 6.52 0.75 6.75
C LEU A 35 7.93 0.57 6.18
N PRO A 36 8.42 -0.68 6.06
CA PRO A 36 9.75 -0.94 5.55
C PRO A 36 9.81 -0.70 4.03
N SER A 37 11.03 -0.59 3.49
CA SER A 37 11.25 -0.50 2.05
C SER A 37 10.61 -1.67 1.30
N GLY A 38 9.93 -1.39 0.19
CA GLY A 38 9.26 -2.41 -0.63
C GLY A 38 7.93 -2.93 -0.06
N PHE A 39 7.36 -2.29 0.97
CA PHE A 39 6.07 -2.72 1.55
C PHE A 39 4.93 -2.69 0.52
N LEU A 40 4.83 -1.61 -0.28
CA LEU A 40 3.88 -1.49 -1.38
C LEU A 40 4.61 -1.25 -2.69
N VAL A 41 4.65 -2.26 -3.55
CA VAL A 41 5.25 -2.18 -4.89
C VAL A 41 4.18 -2.27 -5.96
N PHE A 42 3.94 -1.17 -6.64
CA PHE A 42 2.99 -1.08 -7.75
C PHE A 42 3.73 -1.14 -9.09
N ARG A 43 3.25 -2.01 -9.98
CA ARG A 43 3.72 -2.14 -11.38
C ARG A 43 2.76 -1.48 -12.38
N SER A 44 1.74 -0.78 -11.88
CA SER A 44 0.76 -0.14 -12.74
C SER A 44 1.21 1.24 -13.17
N LYS A 45 1.29 1.44 -14.49
CA LYS A 45 1.50 2.76 -15.11
C LYS A 45 0.28 3.68 -14.99
N ALA A 46 -0.89 3.13 -14.67
CA ALA A 46 -2.13 3.88 -14.55
C ALA A 46 -2.41 4.35 -13.11
N LEU A 47 -1.59 3.94 -12.13
CA LEU A 47 -1.79 4.26 -10.73
C LEU A 47 -1.67 5.77 -10.50
N ARG A 48 -2.75 6.35 -9.97
CA ARG A 48 -2.88 7.78 -9.70
C ARG A 48 -3.15 8.11 -8.24
N LEU A 49 -3.61 7.13 -7.47
CA LEU A 49 -3.99 7.35 -6.07
C LEU A 49 -3.67 6.14 -5.19
N VAL A 50 -3.01 6.40 -4.08
CA VAL A 50 -2.80 5.46 -2.97
C VAL A 50 -3.31 6.13 -1.71
N SER A 51 -4.35 5.56 -1.10
CA SER A 51 -4.88 6.04 0.19
C SER A 51 -4.62 5.01 1.28
N LEU A 52 -3.80 5.42 2.24
CA LEU A 52 -3.50 4.69 3.48
C LEU A 52 -4.12 5.41 4.70
N TRP A 53 -5.18 6.19 4.48
CA TRP A 53 -5.83 6.98 5.53
C TRP A 53 -6.30 6.11 6.72
N LYS A 54 -6.37 6.68 7.92
CA LYS A 54 -6.88 5.99 9.12
C LYS A 54 -6.08 4.70 9.46
N ASN A 55 -4.78 4.72 9.24
CA ASN A 55 -3.84 3.71 9.73
C ASN A 55 -2.97 4.32 10.84
N GLY A 56 -2.26 3.48 11.60
CA GLY A 56 -1.32 3.88 12.66
C GLY A 56 0.12 4.05 12.17
N ILE A 57 0.31 4.48 10.92
CA ILE A 57 1.64 4.61 10.29
C ILE A 57 2.38 5.78 10.93
N ALA A 58 3.49 5.49 11.62
CA ALA A 58 4.32 6.48 12.28
C ALA A 58 5.51 6.91 11.42
N ARG A 59 6.04 6.00 10.59
CA ARG A 59 7.20 6.25 9.73
C ARG A 59 7.09 5.51 8.41
N LEU A 60 7.66 6.10 7.36
CA LEU A 60 7.90 5.46 6.08
C LEU A 60 9.40 5.40 5.86
N ASP A 61 9.96 4.21 5.64
CA ASP A 61 11.34 4.11 5.17
C ASP A 61 11.43 4.55 3.68
N PRO A 62 12.61 5.00 3.23
CA PRO A 62 12.84 5.28 1.82
C PRO A 62 12.44 4.08 0.93
N GLY A 63 11.58 4.33 -0.06
CA GLY A 63 11.05 3.29 -0.93
C GLY A 63 10.03 2.36 -0.28
N ALA A 64 9.39 2.75 0.84
CA ALA A 64 8.29 1.97 1.42
C ALA A 64 7.09 1.81 0.46
N ILE A 65 6.86 2.83 -0.36
CA ILE A 65 5.85 2.85 -1.41
C ILE A 65 6.55 3.14 -2.73
N VAL A 66 6.50 2.20 -3.67
CA VAL A 66 7.20 2.25 -4.95
C VAL A 66 6.18 2.14 -6.07
N GLY A 67 6.21 3.07 -7.02
CA GLY A 67 5.56 2.93 -8.32
C GLY A 67 6.64 2.75 -9.39
N THR A 68 6.49 1.74 -10.25
CA THR A 68 7.43 1.46 -11.36
C THR A 68 6.74 1.30 -12.69
#